data_AF-A0A816I5B5-F1
#
_entry.id   AF-A0A816I5B5-F1
#
_cell.length_a   1.000
_cell.length_b   1.000
_cell.length_c   1.000
_cell.angle_alpha   90.00
_cell.angle_beta   90.00
_cell.angle_gamma   90.00
#
_symmetry.space_group_name_H-M   'P 1'
#
loop_
_entity.id
_entity.type
_entity.pdbx_description
1 polymer ?
#
loop_
_entity_poly.entity_id
_entity_poly.type
_entity_poly.pdbx_seq_one_letter_code
_entity_poly.pdbx_strand_id
1 'polypeptide(L)'
;MPQRFSATPMPSKVANVIDGKVYVIGDSRFTSDHGMSWRKTVMVLDSETQVWEPVMKKENMRVGALWSDSVVMEDKIYLKGYMNGNSFVYEPKEKKWELMDEVLNSKDWESACVVDDVLYYHDCSEKALRAYDPKQSRWGVVNGLEEFLASECALSKWPNVVKCGEKKLALFFPKKHDGKEVICCAEIALERRQGGEVWGKLESCDVVIEDGGLFDVVKCVAVTV
;
A
#
# COMPACT_ATOMS: atom_id res chain seq x y z
N MET A 1 -10.24 -14.71 -30.13
CA MET A 1 -8.96 -15.01 -29.45
C MET A 1 -8.72 -13.92 -28.42
N PRO A 2 -8.34 -14.24 -27.17
CA PRO A 2 -7.83 -13.20 -26.26
C PRO A 2 -6.60 -12.59 -26.93
N GLN A 3 -6.56 -11.26 -27.06
CA GLN A 3 -5.39 -10.57 -27.59
C GLN A 3 -4.18 -10.96 -26.73
N ARG A 4 -3.27 -11.77 -27.29
CA ARG A 4 -1.95 -11.98 -26.70
C ARG A 4 -1.19 -10.68 -26.89
N PHE A 5 -1.23 -9.82 -25.87
CA PHE A 5 -0.41 -8.61 -25.82
C PHE A 5 1.07 -9.01 -25.87
N SER A 6 1.83 -8.43 -26.81
CA SER A 6 3.29 -8.36 -26.65
C SER A 6 3.55 -7.41 -25.48
N ALA A 7 3.61 -7.96 -24.27
CA ALA A 7 3.83 -7.16 -23.07
C ALA A 7 5.26 -6.59 -23.13
N THR A 8 5.38 -5.28 -23.36
CA THR A 8 6.59 -4.58 -22.97
C THR A 8 6.80 -4.83 -21.48
N PRO A 9 7.98 -5.27 -21.03
CA PRO A 9 8.21 -5.51 -19.60
C PRO A 9 7.88 -4.27 -18.78
N MET A 10 7.14 -4.47 -17.68
CA MET A 10 6.89 -3.43 -16.66
C MET A 10 7.74 -3.72 -15.42
N PRO A 11 8.94 -3.12 -15.31
CA PRO A 11 9.91 -3.43 -14.25
C PRO A 11 9.53 -2.86 -12.87
N SER A 12 8.46 -2.09 -12.77
CA SER A 12 7.93 -1.55 -11.51
C SER A 12 6.42 -1.46 -11.65
N LYS A 13 5.70 -2.33 -10.96
CA LYS A 13 4.24 -2.42 -11.09
C LYS A 13 3.59 -2.63 -9.74
N VAL A 14 2.43 -2.02 -9.59
CA VAL A 14 1.51 -2.30 -8.50
C VAL A 14 0.25 -2.94 -9.08
N ALA A 15 -0.43 -3.72 -8.23
CA ALA A 15 -1.69 -4.35 -8.56
C ALA A 15 -2.72 -4.02 -7.49
N ASN A 16 -3.87 -3.51 -7.93
CA ASN A 16 -4.97 -3.09 -7.06
C ASN A 16 -6.29 -3.62 -7.63
N VAL A 17 -7.29 -3.81 -6.76
CA VAL A 17 -8.61 -4.31 -7.15
C VAL A 17 -9.67 -3.27 -6.80
N ILE A 18 -10.51 -2.92 -7.77
CA ILE A 18 -11.68 -2.03 -7.61
C ILE A 18 -12.82 -2.64 -8.41
N ASP A 19 -13.99 -2.82 -7.80
CA ASP A 19 -15.22 -3.30 -8.46
C ASP A 19 -15.02 -4.56 -9.33
N GLY A 20 -14.33 -5.57 -8.79
CA GLY A 20 -14.08 -6.82 -9.53
C GLY A 20 -13.09 -6.68 -10.70
N LYS A 21 -12.39 -5.56 -10.82
CA LYS A 21 -11.35 -5.35 -11.84
C LYS A 21 -9.98 -5.24 -11.21
N VAL A 22 -9.01 -5.94 -11.81
CA VAL A 22 -7.60 -5.89 -11.42
C VAL A 22 -6.88 -4.85 -12.26
N TYR A 23 -6.36 -3.82 -11.61
CA TYR A 23 -5.57 -2.75 -12.21
C TYR A 23 -4.10 -3.03 -11.99
N VAL A 24 -3.36 -3.24 -13.08
CA VAL A 24 -1.91 -3.35 -13.08
C VAL A 24 -1.33 -2.04 -13.64
N ILE A 25 -0.67 -1.29 -12.77
CA ILE A 25 -0.12 0.03 -13.09
C ILE A 25 1.39 -0.03 -12.98
N GLY A 26 2.09 0.36 -14.04
CA GLY A 26 3.54 0.36 -14.03
C GLY A 26 4.18 1.21 -15.12
N ASP A 27 5.50 1.25 -15.07
CA ASP A 27 6.32 1.91 -16.08
C ASP A 27 6.52 1.00 -17.30
N SER A 28 6.34 1.54 -18.52
CA SER A 28 6.76 0.86 -19.75
C SER A 28 7.73 1.73 -20.55
N ARG A 29 8.70 1.07 -21.17
CA ARG A 29 9.65 1.70 -22.08
C ARG A 29 8.98 2.01 -23.41
N PHE A 30 9.32 3.14 -24.01
CA PHE A 30 8.98 3.46 -25.39
C PHE A 30 10.11 4.26 -26.04
N THR A 31 10.16 4.25 -27.36
CA THR A 31 11.12 5.05 -28.13
C THR A 31 10.39 6.23 -28.74
N SER A 32 10.90 7.45 -28.54
CA SER A 32 10.46 8.67 -29.21
C SER A 32 11.56 9.22 -30.12
N ASP A 33 11.28 10.29 -30.85
CA ASP A 33 12.25 11.00 -31.69
C ASP A 33 13.45 11.55 -30.88
N HIS A 34 13.30 11.68 -29.56
CA HIS A 34 14.35 12.11 -28.62
C HIS A 34 15.07 10.94 -27.93
N GLY A 35 14.80 9.70 -28.34
CA GLY A 35 15.43 8.48 -27.79
C GLY A 35 14.51 7.66 -26.88
N MET A 36 15.12 6.81 -26.04
CA MET A 36 14.38 5.95 -25.11
C MET A 36 13.77 6.80 -23.99
N SER A 37 12.47 6.62 -23.76
CA SER A 37 11.72 7.29 -22.69
C SER A 37 10.81 6.29 -21.97
N TRP A 38 10.20 6.74 -20.88
CA TRP A 38 9.29 5.95 -20.05
C TRP A 38 7.91 6.58 -20.01
N ARG A 39 6.88 5.74 -20.02
CA ARG A 39 5.49 6.13 -19.88
C ARG A 39 4.81 5.30 -18.80
N LYS A 40 3.77 5.84 -18.20
CA LYS A 40 2.90 5.07 -17.32
C LYS A 40 1.91 4.28 -18.14
N THR A 41 1.69 3.03 -17.73
CA THR A 41 0.80 2.07 -18.40
C THR A 41 -0.18 1.54 -17.38
N VAL A 42 -1.46 1.51 -17.74
CA VAL A 42 -2.52 0.89 -16.96
C VAL A 42 -3.11 -0.24 -17.79
N MET A 43 -3.06 -1.45 -17.24
CA MET A 43 -3.72 -2.61 -17.77
C MET A 43 -4.84 -3.01 -16.81
N VAL A 44 -6.03 -3.25 -17.34
CA VAL A 44 -7.20 -3.59 -16.52
C VAL A 44 -7.70 -4.96 -16.96
N LEU A 45 -7.77 -5.88 -16.02
CA LEU A 45 -8.36 -7.21 -16.21
C LEU A 45 -9.71 -7.24 -15.50
N ASP A 46 -10.76 -7.51 -16.26
CA ASP A 46 -12.07 -7.83 -15.71
C ASP A 46 -12.01 -9.26 -15.14
N SER A 47 -12.19 -9.40 -13.82
CA SER A 47 -11.98 -10.68 -13.15
C SER A 47 -13.13 -11.68 -13.40
N GLU A 48 -14.31 -11.21 -13.75
CA GLU A 48 -15.46 -12.07 -14.05
C GLU A 48 -15.35 -12.66 -15.45
N THR A 49 -15.09 -11.80 -16.44
CA THR A 49 -15.02 -12.19 -17.86
C THR A 49 -13.65 -12.71 -18.27
N GLN A 50 -12.61 -12.46 -17.45
CA GLN A 50 -11.21 -12.78 -17.78
C GLN A 50 -10.72 -12.07 -19.05
N VAL A 51 -11.27 -10.88 -19.34
CA VAL A 51 -10.93 -10.06 -20.50
C VAL A 51 -10.14 -8.82 -20.08
N TRP A 52 -9.10 -8.52 -20.86
CA TRP A 52 -8.33 -7.28 -20.69
C TRP A 52 -8.98 -6.11 -21.42
N GLU A 53 -9.09 -4.97 -20.76
CA GLU A 53 -9.45 -3.71 -21.41
C GLU A 53 -8.31 -3.17 -22.30
N PRO A 54 -8.61 -2.25 -23.24
CA PRO A 54 -7.58 -1.54 -23.99
C PRO A 54 -6.57 -0.85 -23.06
N VAL A 55 -5.28 -1.12 -23.31
CA VAL A 55 -4.17 -0.60 -22.51
C VAL A 55 -4.13 0.92 -22.58
N MET A 56 -4.18 1.57 -21.42
CA MET A 56 -4.05 3.01 -21.30
C MET A 56 -2.58 3.40 -21.09
N LYS A 57 -2.16 4.47 -21.77
CA LYS A 57 -0.80 4.97 -21.77
C LYS A 57 -0.82 6.46 -21.47
N LYS A 58 -0.02 6.90 -20.51
CA LYS A 58 0.17 8.32 -20.19
C LYS A 58 1.63 8.70 -20.41
N GLU A 59 1.85 9.53 -21.42
CA GLU A 59 3.16 10.12 -21.72
C GLU A 59 3.40 11.37 -20.85
N ASN A 60 4.67 11.74 -20.70
CA ASN A 60 5.10 12.98 -20.01
C ASN A 60 4.76 13.11 -18.52
N MET A 61 4.41 12.01 -17.83
CA MET A 61 4.49 12.00 -16.36
C MET A 61 5.97 11.93 -15.97
N ARG A 62 6.49 12.96 -15.28
CA ARG A 62 7.88 12.99 -14.79
C ARG A 62 8.16 11.68 -14.06
N VAL A 63 9.08 10.93 -14.63
CA VAL A 63 9.41 9.55 -14.29
C VAL A 63 10.18 9.57 -12.96
N GLY A 64 9.45 9.61 -11.86
CA GLY A 64 9.95 9.11 -10.58
C GLY A 64 9.94 7.59 -10.69
N ALA A 65 11.12 7.01 -10.87
CA ALA A 65 11.27 5.57 -10.95
C ALA A 65 10.98 4.98 -9.57
N LEU A 66 10.08 3.99 -9.56
CA LEU A 66 9.67 3.19 -8.41
C LEU A 66 8.60 3.85 -7.51
N TRP A 67 7.46 3.16 -7.44
CA TRP A 67 6.47 3.38 -6.39
C TRP A 67 6.97 2.64 -5.15
N SER A 68 6.92 3.29 -3.98
CA SER A 68 7.15 2.59 -2.70
C SER A 68 5.93 1.75 -2.34
N ASP A 69 4.72 2.25 -2.64
CA ASP A 69 3.49 1.56 -2.28
C ASP A 69 2.27 2.06 -3.07
N SER A 70 1.15 1.34 -2.97
CA SER A 70 -0.14 1.77 -3.48
C SER A 70 -1.30 1.25 -2.65
N VAL A 71 -2.34 2.07 -2.50
CA VAL A 71 -3.59 1.69 -1.83
C VAL A 71 -4.81 2.11 -2.62
N VAL A 72 -5.94 1.45 -2.35
CA VAL A 72 -7.26 1.84 -2.85
C VAL A 72 -8.05 2.49 -1.73
N MET A 73 -8.57 3.69 -1.98
CA MET A 73 -9.41 4.45 -1.05
C MET A 73 -10.37 5.30 -1.89
N GLU A 74 -11.64 5.45 -1.47
CA GLU A 74 -12.64 6.26 -2.20
C GLU A 74 -12.71 5.95 -3.72
N ASP A 75 -12.69 4.66 -4.10
CA ASP A 75 -12.66 4.16 -5.50
C ASP A 75 -11.49 4.66 -6.37
N LYS A 76 -10.43 5.20 -5.76
CA LYS A 76 -9.22 5.69 -6.45
C LYS A 76 -8.00 4.90 -6.04
N ILE A 77 -7.01 4.84 -6.94
CA ILE A 77 -5.72 4.19 -6.69
C ILE A 77 -4.69 5.26 -6.36
N TYR A 78 -4.23 5.26 -5.12
CA TYR A 78 -3.19 6.16 -4.62
C TYR A 78 -1.83 5.48 -4.77
N LEU A 79 -0.88 6.16 -5.38
CA LEU A 79 0.45 5.65 -5.74
C LEU A 79 1.50 6.51 -5.06
N LYS A 80 2.14 5.97 -4.01
CA LYS A 80 3.21 6.66 -3.29
C LYS A 80 4.51 6.53 -4.06
N GLY A 81 5.10 7.68 -4.39
CA GLY A 81 6.46 7.72 -4.92
C GLY A 81 7.47 7.41 -3.81
N TYR A 82 8.64 6.87 -4.19
CA TYR A 82 9.78 6.77 -3.28
C TYR A 82 10.14 8.15 -2.67
N MET A 83 10.84 8.18 -1.53
CA MET A 83 11.18 9.41 -0.78
C MET A 83 11.55 10.60 -1.68
N ASN A 84 10.89 11.74 -1.46
CA ASN A 84 11.02 12.99 -2.23
C ASN A 84 10.58 12.90 -3.71
N GLY A 85 9.93 11.80 -4.11
CA GLY A 85 9.33 11.61 -5.42
C GLY A 85 7.91 12.18 -5.51
N ASN A 86 7.42 12.31 -6.73
CA ASN A 86 6.03 12.66 -6.97
C ASN A 86 5.12 11.46 -6.66
N SER A 87 4.07 11.70 -5.88
CA SER A 87 2.98 10.75 -5.66
C SER A 87 1.75 11.15 -6.45
N PHE A 88 0.98 10.17 -6.90
CA PHE A 88 -0.13 10.40 -7.82
C PHE A 88 -1.36 9.63 -7.41
N VAL A 89 -2.50 10.08 -7.92
CA VAL A 89 -3.78 9.40 -7.80
C VAL A 89 -4.27 9.06 -9.21
N TYR A 90 -4.67 7.82 -9.40
CA TYR A 90 -5.33 7.37 -10.61
C TYR A 90 -6.82 7.17 -10.31
N GLU A 91 -7.68 7.86 -11.05
CA GLU A 91 -9.13 7.72 -10.96
C GLU A 91 -9.63 6.85 -12.12
N PRO A 92 -10.07 5.61 -11.84
CA PRO A 92 -10.45 4.67 -12.90
C PRO A 92 -11.67 5.10 -13.72
N LYS A 93 -12.66 5.74 -13.06
CA LYS A 93 -13.93 6.15 -13.69
C LYS A 93 -13.70 7.17 -14.82
N GLU A 94 -12.88 8.20 -14.57
CA GLU A 94 -12.55 9.23 -15.56
C GLU A 94 -11.26 8.93 -16.34
N LYS A 95 -10.56 7.83 -16.01
CA LYS A 95 -9.28 7.42 -16.62
C LYS A 95 -8.22 8.52 -16.55
N LYS A 96 -8.23 9.31 -15.48
CA LYS A 96 -7.37 10.49 -15.29
C LYS A 96 -6.34 10.30 -14.18
N TRP A 97 -5.34 11.17 -14.21
CA TRP A 97 -4.23 11.21 -13.29
C TRP A 97 -4.20 12.56 -12.57
N GLU A 98 -4.08 12.54 -11.26
CA GLU A 98 -4.01 13.71 -10.38
C GLU A 98 -2.72 13.67 -9.56
N LEU A 99 -2.22 14.84 -9.15
CA LEU A 99 -1.18 14.90 -8.12
C LEU A 99 -1.82 14.57 -6.77
N MET A 100 -1.09 13.81 -5.95
CA MET A 100 -1.54 13.52 -4.58
C MET A 100 -1.59 14.79 -3.75
N ASP A 101 -2.63 14.93 -2.94
CA ASP A 101 -2.79 16.02 -1.98
C ASP A 101 -1.56 16.16 -1.07
N GLU A 102 -1.20 17.41 -0.73
CA GLU A 102 0.00 17.73 0.04
C GLU A 102 -0.03 17.11 1.45
N VAL A 103 -1.20 17.04 2.09
CA VAL A 103 -1.32 16.46 3.44
C VAL A 103 -1.11 14.96 3.37
N LEU A 104 -1.77 14.25 2.44
CA LEU A 104 -1.55 12.82 2.27
C LEU A 104 -0.10 12.51 1.88
N ASN A 105 0.49 13.34 1.01
CA ASN A 105 1.87 13.14 0.55
C ASN A 105 2.93 13.56 1.58
N SER A 106 2.56 14.26 2.66
CA SER A 106 3.49 14.72 3.72
C SER A 106 4.13 13.60 4.55
N LYS A 107 3.67 12.36 4.38
CA LYS A 107 4.20 11.16 5.06
C LYS A 107 4.70 10.14 4.05
N ASP A 108 5.82 9.50 4.36
CA ASP A 108 6.41 8.43 3.56
C ASP A 108 5.87 7.07 3.99
N TRP A 109 4.57 6.90 3.79
CA TRP A 109 3.91 5.64 4.08
C TRP A 109 4.35 4.54 3.11
N GLU A 110 4.54 3.35 3.64
CA GLU A 110 4.93 2.13 2.93
C GLU A 110 4.30 0.95 3.67
N SER A 111 4.01 -0.13 2.93
CA SER A 111 3.30 -1.31 3.39
C SER A 111 2.01 -0.96 4.15
N ALA A 112 1.30 0.03 3.63
CA ALA A 112 0.08 0.58 4.20
C ALA A 112 -1.14 -0.29 3.86
N CYS A 113 -2.20 -0.15 4.64
CA CYS A 113 -3.49 -0.75 4.34
C CYS A 113 -4.61 0.29 4.44
N VAL A 114 -5.78 -0.05 3.88
CA VAL A 114 -6.98 0.77 4.02
C VAL A 114 -8.06 -0.04 4.73
N VAL A 115 -8.64 0.53 5.79
CA VAL A 115 -9.77 -0.02 6.54
C VAL A 115 -10.84 1.06 6.63
N ASP A 116 -12.06 0.78 6.17
CA ASP A 116 -13.18 1.74 6.12
C ASP A 116 -12.79 3.12 5.53
N ASP A 117 -12.12 3.12 4.37
CA ASP A 117 -11.60 4.31 3.67
C ASP A 117 -10.62 5.17 4.50
N VAL A 118 -9.91 4.60 5.48
CA VAL A 118 -8.80 5.27 6.16
C VAL A 118 -7.54 4.48 5.93
N LEU A 119 -6.47 5.18 5.55
CA LEU A 119 -5.16 4.59 5.32
C LEU A 119 -4.42 4.46 6.66
N TYR A 120 -3.92 3.27 6.94
CA TYR A 120 -3.10 2.96 8.11
C TYR A 120 -1.70 2.50 7.70
N TYR A 121 -0.68 3.02 8.36
CA TYR A 121 0.70 2.55 8.20
C TYR A 121 1.47 2.69 9.51
N HIS A 122 2.49 1.85 9.72
CA HIS A 122 3.37 1.97 10.88
C HIS A 122 4.53 2.92 10.59
N ASP A 123 4.54 4.06 11.29
CA ASP A 123 5.64 5.02 11.28
C ASP A 123 6.74 4.52 12.22
N CYS A 124 7.76 3.87 11.67
CA CYS A 124 8.88 3.32 12.45
C CYS A 124 9.74 4.41 13.11
N SER A 125 9.77 5.62 12.55
CA SER A 125 10.55 6.73 13.11
C SER A 125 9.91 7.25 14.39
N GLU A 126 8.59 7.43 14.36
CA GLU A 126 7.81 7.95 15.49
C GLU A 126 7.21 6.84 16.36
N LYS A 127 7.45 5.57 16.01
CA LYS A 127 6.98 4.36 16.70
C LYS A 127 5.47 4.39 16.92
N ALA A 128 4.74 4.81 15.88
CA ALA A 128 3.31 5.07 15.96
C ALA A 128 2.60 4.45 14.77
N LEU A 129 1.44 3.84 15.03
CA LEU A 129 0.50 3.50 13.97
C LEU A 129 -0.25 4.77 13.58
N ARG A 130 -0.14 5.19 12.33
CA ARG A 130 -0.81 6.39 11.81
C ARG A 130 -2.07 6.04 11.05
N ALA A 131 -3.00 6.99 11.04
CA ALA A 131 -4.24 6.93 10.27
C ALA A 131 -4.41 8.21 9.45
N TYR A 132 -4.71 8.10 8.16
CA TYR A 132 -5.12 9.24 7.32
C TYR A 132 -6.59 9.14 6.98
N ASP A 133 -7.35 10.17 7.38
CA ASP A 133 -8.76 10.31 7.03
C ASP A 133 -8.89 11.23 5.81
N PRO A 134 -9.25 10.71 4.62
CA PRO A 134 -9.42 11.52 3.42
C PRO A 134 -10.53 12.55 3.56
N LYS A 135 -11.60 12.24 4.31
CA LYS A 135 -12.75 13.14 4.47
C LYS A 135 -12.39 14.39 5.26
N GLN A 136 -11.37 14.31 6.10
CA GLN A 136 -10.88 15.42 6.91
C GLN A 136 -9.54 15.96 6.41
N SER A 137 -8.98 15.35 5.35
CA SER A 137 -7.61 15.54 4.87
C SER A 137 -6.61 15.73 6.01
N ARG A 138 -6.51 14.73 6.89
CA ARG A 138 -5.64 14.83 8.07
C ARG A 138 -5.02 13.51 8.48
N TRP A 139 -3.82 13.62 9.02
CA TRP A 139 -3.14 12.53 9.72
C TRP A 139 -3.45 12.56 11.21
N GLY A 140 -3.60 11.38 11.79
CA GLY A 140 -3.68 11.15 13.24
C GLY A 140 -2.81 9.97 13.67
N VAL A 141 -2.65 9.83 14.98
CA VAL A 141 -2.06 8.65 15.62
C VAL A 141 -3.19 7.76 16.13
N VAL A 142 -3.03 6.45 15.98
CA VAL A 142 -3.92 5.46 16.59
C VAL A 142 -3.51 5.31 18.06
N ASN A 143 -4.37 5.76 18.97
CA ASN A 143 -4.10 5.76 20.41
C ASN A 143 -4.24 4.35 21.02
N GLY A 144 -3.62 4.12 22.17
CA GLY A 144 -3.76 2.88 22.95
C GLY A 144 -2.80 1.75 22.54
N LEU A 145 -1.83 2.06 21.67
CA LEU A 145 -0.80 1.13 21.19
C LEU A 145 0.63 1.59 21.50
N GLU A 146 0.79 2.70 22.22
CA GLU A 146 2.07 3.40 22.40
C GLU A 146 3.10 2.49 23.08
N GLU A 147 2.71 1.82 24.17
CA GLU A 147 3.58 0.90 24.91
C GLU A 147 3.96 -0.33 24.07
N PHE A 148 2.98 -0.89 23.35
CA PHE A 148 3.20 -2.05 22.48
C PHE A 148 4.17 -1.72 21.34
N LEU A 149 3.93 -0.64 20.58
CA LEU A 149 4.78 -0.26 19.46
C LEU A 149 6.19 0.15 19.93
N ALA A 150 6.29 0.82 21.09
CA ALA A 150 7.57 1.22 21.66
C ALA A 150 8.39 0.05 22.21
N SER A 151 7.77 -1.07 22.60
CA SER A 151 8.45 -2.24 23.14
C SER A 151 8.74 -3.30 22.07
N GLU A 152 7.74 -3.64 21.27
CA GLU A 152 7.77 -4.77 20.34
C GLU A 152 8.30 -4.39 18.96
N CYS A 153 8.02 -3.16 18.51
CA CYS A 153 8.32 -2.71 17.15
C CYS A 153 9.51 -1.74 17.06
N ALA A 154 10.14 -1.35 18.18
CA ALA A 154 11.11 -0.25 18.20
C ALA A 154 12.38 -0.43 17.34
N LEU A 155 12.77 -1.68 17.07
CA LEU A 155 13.92 -2.01 16.22
C LEU A 155 13.50 -2.69 14.91
N SER A 156 12.19 -2.85 14.70
CA SER A 156 11.66 -3.48 13.51
C SER A 156 11.81 -2.55 12.30
N LYS A 157 12.23 -3.13 11.18
CA LYS A 157 12.26 -2.48 9.87
C LYS A 157 11.27 -3.18 8.97
N TRP A 158 10.64 -2.42 8.08
CA TRP A 158 9.71 -2.93 7.07
C TRP A 158 8.51 -3.72 7.66
N PRO A 159 7.78 -3.14 8.62
CA PRO A 159 6.50 -3.69 9.04
C PRO A 159 5.51 -3.72 7.86
N ASN A 160 4.60 -4.67 7.88
CA ASN A 160 3.51 -4.76 6.91
C ASN A 160 2.17 -4.66 7.62
N VAL A 161 1.36 -3.67 7.24
CA VAL A 161 0.01 -3.51 7.76
C VAL A 161 -0.97 -4.10 6.76
N VAL A 162 -1.90 -4.93 7.22
CA VAL A 162 -2.91 -5.56 6.36
C VAL A 162 -4.27 -5.56 7.05
N LYS A 163 -5.33 -5.26 6.31
CA LYS A 163 -6.71 -5.41 6.80
C LYS A 163 -7.01 -6.89 7.08
N CYS A 164 -7.42 -7.24 8.30
CA CYS A 164 -7.75 -8.63 8.68
C CYS A 164 -9.19 -8.80 9.21
N GLY A 165 -10.06 -7.85 8.90
CA GLY A 165 -11.48 -7.89 9.28
C GLY A 165 -12.16 -6.57 8.95
N GLU A 166 -13.42 -6.39 9.36
CA GLU A 166 -14.15 -5.14 9.12
C GLU A 166 -13.46 -3.95 9.79
N LYS A 167 -13.12 -4.08 11.08
CA LYS A 167 -12.49 -3.04 11.90
C LYS A 167 -11.21 -3.53 12.54
N LYS A 168 -10.43 -4.31 11.80
CA LYS A 168 -9.21 -4.93 12.30
C LYS A 168 -8.11 -4.87 11.26
N LEU A 169 -6.89 -4.73 11.74
CA LEU A 169 -5.68 -4.92 10.95
C LEU A 169 -4.72 -5.86 11.66
N ALA A 170 -3.89 -6.53 10.87
CA ALA A 170 -2.75 -7.31 11.30
C ALA A 170 -1.49 -6.49 10.99
N LEU A 171 -0.62 -6.34 11.99
CA LEU A 171 0.70 -5.76 11.85
C LEU A 171 1.72 -6.90 11.87
N PHE A 172 2.36 -7.14 10.74
CA PHE A 172 3.49 -8.04 10.63
C PHE A 172 4.78 -7.28 10.84
N PHE A 173 5.68 -7.78 11.68
CA PHE A 173 6.94 -7.11 11.95
C PHE A 173 8.04 -8.13 12.30
N PRO A 174 9.27 -7.95 11.77
CA PRO A 174 10.41 -8.74 12.22
C PRO A 174 10.80 -8.38 13.66
N LYS A 175 11.15 -9.40 14.43
CA LYS A 175 11.70 -9.29 15.79
C LYS A 175 12.85 -10.28 15.96
N LYS A 176 13.80 -9.95 16.84
CA LYS A 176 14.81 -10.91 17.30
C LYS A 176 14.30 -11.66 18.53
N HIS A 177 14.24 -12.97 18.45
CA HIS A 177 13.90 -13.87 19.55
C HIS A 177 15.02 -14.92 19.69
N ASP A 178 15.65 -15.01 20.87
CA ASP A 178 16.79 -15.91 21.15
C ASP A 178 17.91 -15.90 20.10
N GLY A 179 18.21 -14.71 19.56
CA GLY A 179 19.25 -14.52 18.54
C GLY A 179 18.84 -14.88 17.12
N LYS A 180 17.62 -15.38 16.90
CA LYS A 180 17.03 -15.63 15.58
C LYS A 180 16.07 -14.53 15.18
N GLU A 181 15.97 -14.27 13.88
CA GLU A 181 14.94 -13.39 13.32
C GLU A 181 13.64 -14.19 13.15
N VAL A 182 12.55 -13.64 13.67
CA VAL A 182 11.20 -14.21 13.58
C VAL A 182 10.25 -13.15 13.05
N ILE A 183 9.15 -13.58 12.43
CA ILE A 183 8.06 -12.67 12.05
C ILE A 183 6.94 -12.82 13.08
N CYS A 184 6.61 -11.71 13.72
CA CYS A 184 5.46 -11.60 14.59
C CYS A 184 4.26 -11.04 13.83
N CYS A 185 3.06 -11.41 14.26
CA CYS A 185 1.80 -10.84 13.81
C CYS A 185 1.03 -10.33 15.01
N ALA A 186 0.70 -9.05 15.02
CA ALA A 186 -0.18 -8.45 16.01
C ALA A 186 -1.54 -8.11 15.40
N GLU A 187 -2.60 -8.68 15.96
CA GLU A 187 -3.97 -8.33 15.58
C GLU A 187 -4.46 -7.13 16.41
N ILE A 188 -4.94 -6.11 15.72
CA ILE A 188 -5.32 -4.83 16.30
C ILE A 188 -6.76 -4.53 15.89
N ALA A 189 -7.64 -4.46 16.88
CA ALA A 189 -8.99 -3.94 16.69
C ALA A 189 -8.97 -2.40 16.67
N LEU A 190 -9.75 -1.83 15.76
CA LEU A 190 -9.86 -0.38 15.53
C LEU A 190 -11.21 0.15 15.99
N GLU A 191 -11.17 1.25 16.72
CA GLU A 191 -12.35 2.00 17.16
C GLU A 191 -12.23 3.45 16.70
N ARG A 192 -13.21 3.95 15.93
CA ARG A 192 -13.29 5.38 15.57
C ARG A 192 -14.19 6.10 16.56
N ARG A 193 -13.70 7.22 17.10
CA ARG A 193 -14.41 8.05 18.07
C ARG A 193 -14.79 9.41 17.47
N GLN A 194 -15.61 10.15 18.22
CA GLN A 194 -16.02 11.50 17.83
C GLN A 194 -14.80 12.41 17.62
N GLY A 195 -14.92 13.38 16.71
CA GLY A 195 -13.80 14.25 16.36
C GLY A 195 -12.73 13.58 15.49
N GLY A 196 -12.97 12.34 15.03
CA GLY A 196 -12.11 11.57 14.11
C GLY A 196 -10.88 10.94 14.76
N GLU A 197 -10.88 10.82 16.09
CA GLU A 197 -9.86 10.04 16.79
C GLU A 197 -9.99 8.56 16.44
N VAL A 198 -8.86 7.88 16.37
CA VAL A 198 -8.81 6.43 16.19
C VAL A 198 -8.08 5.82 17.38
N TRP A 199 -8.65 4.75 17.92
CA TRP A 199 -8.09 3.95 19.00
C TRP A 199 -7.82 2.54 18.50
N GLY A 200 -6.71 1.97 18.94
CA GLY A 200 -6.30 0.61 18.68
C GLY A 200 -6.32 -0.19 19.98
N LYS A 201 -6.78 -1.44 19.89
CA LYS A 201 -6.66 -2.41 20.97
C LYS A 201 -5.93 -3.63 20.44
N LEU A 202 -4.81 -3.98 21.05
CA LEU A 202 -4.11 -5.23 20.78
C LEU A 202 -4.99 -6.40 21.24
N GLU A 203 -5.32 -7.30 20.33
CA GLU A 203 -6.10 -8.52 20.61
C GLU A 203 -5.21 -9.74 20.78
N SER A 204 -4.17 -9.87 19.95
CA SER A 204 -3.16 -10.92 20.02
C SER A 204 -1.82 -10.43 19.46
N CYS A 205 -0.74 -11.12 19.82
CA CYS A 205 0.58 -10.93 19.24
C CYS A 205 1.36 -12.23 19.32
N ASP A 206 1.53 -12.89 18.17
CA ASP A 206 2.10 -14.24 18.11
C ASP A 206 3.23 -14.32 17.08
N VAL A 207 4.18 -15.23 17.30
CA VAL A 207 5.20 -15.58 16.31
C VAL A 207 4.54 -16.46 15.24
N VAL A 208 4.56 -16.00 13.99
CA VAL A 208 3.93 -16.71 12.86
C VAL A 208 4.94 -17.39 11.94
N ILE A 209 6.21 -16.96 11.97
CA ILE A 209 7.29 -17.60 11.22
C ILE A 209 8.54 -17.66 12.10
N GLU A 210 9.04 -18.88 12.32
CA GLU A 210 10.27 -19.18 13.06
C GLU A 210 11.03 -20.31 12.35
N ASP A 211 11.63 -20.00 11.20
CA ASP A 211 12.34 -21.02 10.39
C ASP A 211 13.86 -20.79 10.35
N GLY A 212 14.38 -19.86 11.16
CA GLY A 212 15.83 -19.66 11.36
C GLY A 212 16.62 -19.19 10.14
N GLY A 213 15.97 -19.02 8.98
CA GLY A 213 16.49 -18.36 7.78
C GLY A 213 16.32 -16.84 7.82
N LEU A 214 17.00 -16.16 6.89
CA LEU A 214 16.75 -14.74 6.59
C LEU A 214 15.51 -14.67 5.68
N PHE A 215 14.43 -14.07 6.14
CA PHE A 215 13.19 -13.89 5.37
C PHE A 215 12.88 -12.41 5.22
N ASP A 216 12.62 -11.99 3.98
CA ASP A 216 12.09 -10.66 3.69
C ASP A 216 10.59 -10.79 3.36
N VAL A 217 9.74 -10.17 4.19
CA VAL A 217 8.30 -10.08 3.91
C VAL A 217 8.10 -9.06 2.79
N VAL A 218 7.81 -9.55 1.59
CA VAL A 218 7.61 -8.68 0.41
C VAL A 218 6.22 -8.02 0.42
N LYS A 219 5.18 -8.79 0.74
CA LYS A 219 3.79 -8.31 0.79
C LYS A 219 2.93 -9.29 1.56
N CYS A 220 2.09 -8.77 2.44
CA CYS A 220 1.01 -9.53 3.06
C CYS A 220 -0.33 -9.16 2.39
N VAL A 221 -1.24 -10.13 2.23
CA VAL A 221 -2.55 -9.92 1.60
C VAL A 221 -3.65 -10.57 2.43
N ALA A 222 -4.80 -9.90 2.50
CA ALA A 222 -6.00 -10.47 3.10
C ALA A 222 -6.67 -11.42 2.09
N VAL A 223 -7.08 -12.60 2.53
CA VAL A 223 -7.82 -13.57 1.73
C VAL A 223 -9.18 -13.80 2.39
N THR A 224 -10.25 -13.64 1.63
CA THR A 224 -11.59 -14.04 2.07
C THR A 224 -11.75 -15.53 1.77
N VAL A 225 -12.04 -16.33 2.80
CA VAL A 225 -12.25 -17.79 2.69
C VAL A 225 -13.73 -18.09 2.59
#